data_AF-A0A9E5MVS2-F1
#
_entry.id   AF-A0A9E5MVS2-F1
#
_cell.length_a   1.000
_cell.length_b   1.000
_cell.length_c   1.000
_cell.angle_alpha   90.00
_cell.angle_beta   90.00
_cell.angle_gamma   90.00
#
_symmetry.space_group_name_H-M   'P 1'
#
loop_
_entity.id
_entity.type
_entity.pdbx_description
1 polymer ?
#
loop_
_entity_poly.entity_id
_entity_poly.type
_entity_poly.pdbx_seq_one_letter_code
_entity_poly.pdbx_strand_id
1 'polypeptide(L)' 'SVRARKCMVRLGINTIGELVRRTGDELLECKNFGVTSLNEVREKLTPVGLKLRGD' A
#
# COMPACT_ATOMS: atom_id res chain seq x y z
N SER A 1 4.81 -5.44 7.86
CA SER A 1 3.82 -5.86 8.88
C SER A 1 2.90 -6.99 8.40
N VAL A 2 2.51 -7.94 9.27
CA VAL A 2 1.46 -8.96 8.98
C VAL A 2 0.11 -8.32 8.63
N ARG A 3 -0.18 -7.14 9.20
CA ARG A 3 -1.41 -6.38 8.94
C ARG A 3 -1.47 -5.83 7.51
N ALA A 4 -0.36 -5.24 7.04
CA ALA A 4 -0.24 -4.79 5.65
C ALA A 4 -0.47 -5.94 4.67
N ARG A 5 0.12 -7.12 4.91
CA ARG A 5 -0.09 -8.32 4.08
C ARG A 5 -1.56 -8.74 4.03
N LYS A 6 -2.26 -8.78 5.17
CA LYS A 6 -3.70 -9.09 5.22
C LYS A 6 -4.54 -8.07 4.44
N CYS A 7 -4.18 -6.79 4.49
CA CYS A 7 -4.87 -5.78 3.69
C CYS A 7 -4.61 -5.97 2.19
N MET A 8 -3.35 -6.18 1.77
CA MET A 8 -3.03 -6.44 0.37
C MET A 8 -3.83 -7.62 -0.19
N VAL A 9 -3.89 -8.73 0.54
CA VAL A 9 -4.69 -9.90 0.15
C VAL A 9 -6.18 -9.56 0.03
N ARG A 10 -6.72 -8.74 0.95
CA ARG A 10 -8.12 -8.32 0.91
C ARG A 10 -8.45 -7.40 -0.27
N LEU A 11 -7.51 -6.55 -0.66
CA LEU A 11 -7.63 -5.67 -1.82
C LEU A 11 -7.28 -6.37 -3.15
N GLY A 12 -6.93 -7.66 -3.11
CA GLY A 12 -6.51 -8.43 -4.28
C GLY A 12 -5.17 -7.96 -4.85
N ILE A 13 -4.32 -7.33 -4.04
CA ILE A 13 -3.00 -6.83 -4.43
C ILE A 13 -1.98 -7.94 -4.17
N ASN A 14 -1.49 -8.53 -5.25
CA ASN A 14 -0.47 -9.58 -5.25
C ASN A 14 0.88 -9.06 -5.75
N THR A 15 0.88 -7.98 -6.52
CA THR A 15 2.09 -7.42 -7.14
C THR A 15 2.31 -5.96 -6.78
N ILE A 16 3.56 -5.50 -6.87
CA ILE A 16 3.91 -4.07 -6.71
C ILE A 16 3.20 -3.23 -7.78
N GLY A 17 3.07 -3.76 -9.01
CA GLY A 17 2.34 -3.10 -10.09
C GLY A 17 0.85 -2.87 -9.80
N GLU A 18 0.20 -3.76 -9.03
CA GLU A 18 -1.16 -3.54 -8.55
C GLU A 18 -1.19 -2.51 -7.42
N LEU A 19 -0.21 -2.54 -6.52
CA LEU A 19 -0.12 -1.61 -5.40
C LEU A 19 0.00 -0.16 -5.87
N VAL A 20 0.91 0.13 -6.80
CA VAL A 20 1.14 1.51 -7.30
C VAL A 20 -0.04 2.05 -8.12
N ARG A 21 -0.96 1.19 -8.57
CA ARG A 21 -2.21 1.60 -9.24
C ARG A 21 -3.30 2.03 -8.26
N ARG A 22 -3.13 1.76 -6.97
CA ARG A 22 -4.04 2.12 -5.89
C ARG A 22 -3.65 3.48 -5.28
N THR A 23 -4.64 4.16 -4.73
CA THR A 23 -4.44 5.43 -4.03
C THR A 23 -4.16 5.19 -2.55
N GLY A 24 -3.47 6.13 -1.89
CA GLY A 24 -3.27 6.08 -0.45
C GLY A 24 -4.58 6.00 0.34
N ASP A 25 -5.62 6.70 -0.14
CA ASP A 25 -6.95 6.73 0.48
C ASP A 25 -7.65 5.36 0.41
N GLU A 26 -7.62 4.69 -0.75
CA GLU A 26 -8.17 3.31 -0.90
C GLU A 26 -7.47 2.34 0.08
N LEU A 27 -6.16 2.51 0.29
CA LEU A 27 -5.43 1.69 1.25
C LEU A 27 -5.82 2.03 2.69
N LEU A 28 -6.09 3.30 3.02
CA LEU A 28 -6.48 3.74 4.36
C LEU A 28 -7.91 3.31 4.76
N GLU A 29 -8.82 3.13 3.80
CA GLU A 29 -10.16 2.58 4.05
C GLU A 29 -10.12 1.09 4.47
N CYS A 30 -9.01 0.41 4.21
CA CYS A 30 -8.85 -1.00 4.51
C CYS A 30 -8.72 -1.27 6.01
N LYS A 31 -9.59 -2.13 6.55
CA LYS A 31 -9.55 -2.53 7.97
C LYS A 31 -8.17 -3.12 8.34
N ASN A 32 -7.54 -2.55 9.37
CA ASN A 32 -6.18 -2.86 9.85
C ASN A 32 -5.03 -2.33 8.97
N PHE A 33 -5.32 -1.44 8.03
CA PHE A 33 -4.34 -0.60 7.36
C PHE A 33 -4.50 0.82 7.90
N GLY A 34 -3.38 1.50 8.15
CA GLY A 34 -3.40 2.85 8.74
C GLY A 34 -2.17 3.63 8.31
N VAL A 35 -2.06 4.87 8.79
CA VAL A 35 -1.01 5.82 8.39
C VAL A 35 0.40 5.23 8.51
N THR A 36 0.69 4.49 9.59
CA THR A 36 1.99 3.82 9.75
C THR A 36 2.26 2.78 8.66
N SER A 37 1.26 1.97 8.30
CA SER A 37 1.41 0.99 7.21
C SER A 37 1.50 1.66 5.83
N LEU A 38 0.82 2.80 5.64
CA LEU A 38 0.93 3.59 4.42
C LEU A 38 2.34 4.16 4.26
N ASN A 39 2.91 4.70 5.34
CA ASN A 39 4.27 5.22 5.35
C ASN A 39 5.30 4.09 5.11
N GLU A 40 5.14 2.92 5.74
CA GLU A 40 5.97 1.73 5.45
C GLU A 40 5.94 1.36 3.96
N VAL A 41 4.78 1.48 3.31
CA VAL A 41 4.65 1.21 1.87
C VAL A 41 5.38 2.27 1.06
N ARG A 42 5.18 3.55 1.34
CA ARG A 42 5.85 4.66 0.65
C ARG A 42 7.37 4.55 0.75
N GLU A 43 7.90 4.32 1.96
CA GLU A 43 9.33 4.15 2.21
C GLU A 43 9.93 2.99 1.40
N LYS A 44 9.18 1.91 1.19
CA LYS A 44 9.63 0.78 0.37
C LYS A 44 9.56 1.05 -1.13
N LEU A 45 8.68 1.94 -1.58
CA LEU A 45 8.56 2.33 -2.98
C LEU A 45 9.61 3.38 -3.38
N THR A 46 10.01 4.26 -2.46
CA THR A 46 11.03 5.30 -2.67
C THR A 46 12.35 4.80 -3.28
N PRO A 47 13.03 3.75 -2.76
CA PRO A 47 14.32 3.28 -3.31
C PRO A 47 14.20 2.68 -4.71
N VAL A 48 13.00 2.28 -5.12
CA VAL A 48 12.71 1.74 -6.46
C VAL A 48 12.20 2.80 -7.44
N GLY A 49 12.14 4.07 -7.00
CA GLY A 49 11.63 5.18 -7.81
C GLY A 49 10.13 5.12 -8.07
N LEU A 50 9.39 4.32 -7.29
CA LEU A 50 7.94 4.15 -7.43
C LEU A 50 7.20 4.99 -6.39
N LYS A 51 5.95 5.33 -6.70
CA LYS A 51 5.02 6.04 -5.81
C LYS A 51 3.62 5.46 -5.93
N LEU A 52 2.79 5.71 -4.94
CA LEU A 52 1.37 5.37 -5.01
C LEU A 52 0.64 6.33 -5.96
N ARG A 53 -0.51 5.90 -6.47
CA ARG A 53 -1.31 6.76 -7.34
C ARG A 53 -1.85 7.94 -6.55
N GLY A 54 -1.53 9.15 -6.98
CA GLY A 54 -1.96 10.39 -6.32
C GLY A 54 -0.94 10.99 -5.35
N ASP A 55 0.25 10.37 -5.20
CA ASP A 55 1.41 10.93 -4.47
C ASP A 55 2.42 11.62 -5.41
#